data_AF-A0AAV0FLF8-F1
#
_entry.id   AF-A0AAV0FLF8-F1
#
_cell.length_a   1.000
_cell.length_b   1.000
_cell.length_c   1.000
_cell.angle_alpha   90.00
_cell.angle_beta   90.00
_cell.angle_gamma   90.00
#
_symmetry.space_group_name_H-M   'P 1'
#
loop_
_entity.id
_entity.type
_entity.pdbx_description
1 polymer ?
#
loop_
_entity_poly.entity_id
_entity_poly.type
_entity_poly.pdbx_seq_one_letter_code
_entity_poly.pdbx_strand_id
1 'polypeptide(L)'
;MTEYVNLVIHHGGKWDCAKKKREYLGGEVTKKEKVDIDYLSKFELDGYAEDLGYKDGVQIWFRRFAIKDVCGPAALQEIECDKDVHDMLLSNIMDPYIE
;
A
#
# COMPACT_ATOMS: atom_id res chain seq x y z
N MET A 1 -15.44 -10.61 -14.79
CA MET A 1 -14.36 -10.02 -15.61
C MET A 1 -13.29 -9.71 -14.61
N THR A 2 -12.15 -10.39 -14.67
CA THR A 2 -11.10 -10.26 -13.64
C THR A 2 -10.45 -8.90 -13.77
N GLU A 3 -10.40 -8.16 -12.67
CA GLU A 3 -9.73 -6.86 -12.58
C GLU A 3 -8.35 -7.04 -11.96
N TYR A 4 -7.40 -6.19 -12.35
CA TYR A 4 -6.01 -6.28 -11.92
C TYR A 4 -5.51 -4.94 -11.42
N VAL A 5 -4.63 -4.98 -10.42
CA VAL A 5 -3.93 -3.80 -9.89
C VAL A 5 -2.42 -4.00 -9.90
N ASN A 6 -1.69 -2.89 -9.96
CA ASN A 6 -0.26 -2.89 -9.71
C ASN A 6 0.00 -2.40 -8.29
N LEU A 7 0.78 -3.15 -7.50
CA LEU A 7 1.14 -2.78 -6.15
C LEU A 7 2.58 -2.24 -6.12
N VAL A 8 2.77 -1.15 -5.39
CA VAL A 8 4.09 -0.56 -5.11
C VAL A 8 4.35 -0.63 -3.61
N ILE A 9 5.20 -1.57 -3.21
CA ILE A 9 5.51 -1.87 -1.81
C ILE A 9 6.81 -1.16 -1.43
N HIS A 10 6.75 -0.32 -0.40
CA HIS A 10 7.91 0.41 0.13
C HIS A 10 8.34 -0.26 1.44
N HIS A 11 9.58 -0.74 1.53
CA HIS A 11 10.08 -1.48 2.69
C HIS A 11 11.54 -1.15 3.06
N GLY A 12 11.92 -1.36 4.32
CA GLY A 12 13.28 -1.09 4.82
C GLY A 12 13.67 0.38 5.05
N GLY A 13 12.82 1.33 4.67
CA GLY A 13 13.06 2.78 4.79
C GLY A 13 11.97 3.53 5.56
N LYS A 14 11.97 4.87 5.41
CA LYS A 14 10.98 5.76 6.04
C LYS A 14 10.49 6.84 5.09
N TRP A 15 9.27 7.30 5.32
CA TRP A 15 8.73 8.47 4.63
C TRP A 15 9.16 9.75 5.34
N ASP A 16 9.94 10.59 4.67
CA ASP A 16 10.20 11.96 5.11
C ASP A 16 9.05 12.87 4.66
N CYS A 17 8.46 13.57 5.63
CA CYS A 17 7.34 14.48 5.43
C CYS A 17 7.72 15.95 5.72
N ALA A 18 8.99 16.24 6.02
CA ALA A 18 9.44 17.55 6.51
C ALA A 18 9.30 18.69 5.49
N LYS A 19 9.26 18.41 4.18
CA LYS A 19 9.36 19.42 3.11
C LYS A 19 8.07 19.70 2.34
N LYS A 20 6.89 19.30 2.84
CA LYS A 20 5.62 19.26 2.06
C LYS A 20 5.67 18.40 0.78
N LYS A 21 6.83 17.81 0.47
CA LYS A 21 7.04 16.75 -0.51
C LYS A 21 7.39 15.50 0.26
N ARG A 22 6.68 14.42 -0.03
CA ARG A 22 6.90 13.11 0.58
C ARG A 22 8.02 12.41 -0.19
N GLU A 23 9.09 12.05 0.50
CA GLU A 23 10.23 11.34 -0.07
C GLU A 23 10.44 10.03 0.70
N TYR A 24 10.62 8.91 -0.01
CA TYR A 24 10.97 7.64 0.62
C TYR A 24 12.48 7.57 0.77
N LEU A 25 12.97 7.52 2.02
CA LEU A 25 14.39 7.57 2.34
C LEU A 25 14.89 6.24 2.90
N GLY A 26 16.03 5.80 2.38
CA GLY A 26 16.84 4.73 2.98
C GLY A 26 16.22 3.33 2.93
N GLY A 27 15.28 3.07 2.01
CA GLY A 27 14.65 1.76 1.81
C GLY A 27 14.57 1.34 0.35
N GLU A 28 13.89 0.22 0.11
CA GLU A 28 13.67 -0.38 -1.19
C GLU A 28 12.21 -0.29 -1.63
N VAL A 29 11.99 -0.38 -2.95
CA VAL A 29 10.65 -0.36 -3.55
C VAL A 29 10.50 -1.57 -4.44
N THR A 30 9.53 -2.42 -4.12
CA THR A 30 9.18 -3.61 -4.91
C THR A 30 7.86 -3.38 -5.63
N LYS A 31 7.83 -3.72 -6.92
CA LYS A 31 6.62 -3.64 -7.74
C LYS A 31 6.07 -5.04 -8.01
N LYS A 32 4.79 -5.25 -7.75
CA LYS A 32 4.04 -6.45 -8.17
C LYS A 32 3.03 -6.01 -9.22
N GLU A 33 3.16 -6.51 -10.43
CA GLU A 33 2.29 -6.13 -11.56
C GLU A 33 1.19 -7.16 -11.77
N LYS A 34 0.03 -6.69 -12.24
CA LYS A 34 -1.14 -7.54 -12.57
C LYS A 34 -1.57 -8.47 -11.44
N VAL A 35 -1.66 -7.92 -10.23
CA VAL A 35 -2.22 -8.62 -9.08
C VAL A 35 -3.73 -8.71 -9.25
N ASP A 36 -4.27 -9.92 -9.21
CA ASP A 36 -5.70 -10.18 -9.32
C ASP A 36 -6.43 -9.66 -8.08
N ILE A 37 -7.38 -8.74 -8.25
CA ILE A 37 -8.06 -8.12 -7.13
C ILE A 37 -8.95 -9.12 -6.38
N ASP A 38 -9.46 -10.14 -7.07
CA ASP A 38 -10.37 -11.13 -6.48
C ASP A 38 -9.64 -12.05 -5.51
N TYR A 39 -8.31 -12.18 -5.68
CA TYR A 39 -7.45 -12.96 -4.81
C TYR A 39 -6.68 -12.11 -3.78
N LEU A 40 -6.67 -10.79 -3.93
CA LEU A 40 -5.94 -9.92 -3.02
C LEU A 40 -6.64 -9.82 -1.65
N SER A 41 -6.06 -10.49 -0.67
CA SER A 41 -6.51 -10.55 0.72
C SER A 41 -5.41 -10.10 1.69
N LYS A 42 -5.73 -9.96 2.98
CA LYS A 42 -4.71 -9.68 4.01
C LYS A 42 -3.66 -10.79 4.04
N PHE A 43 -4.08 -12.04 3.85
CA PHE A 43 -3.19 -13.19 3.80
C PHE A 43 -2.17 -13.09 2.64
N GLU A 44 -2.62 -12.71 1.44
CA GLU A 44 -1.72 -12.50 0.30
C GLU A 44 -0.72 -11.36 0.56
N LEU A 45 -1.17 -10.28 1.19
CA LEU A 45 -0.31 -9.16 1.54
C LEU A 45 0.76 -9.56 2.58
N ASP A 46 0.40 -10.41 3.55
CA ASP A 46 1.35 -11.00 4.49
C ASP A 46 2.36 -11.90 3.77
N GLY A 47 1.89 -12.72 2.83
CA GLY A 47 2.77 -13.52 1.96
C GLY A 47 3.78 -12.68 1.19
N TYR A 48 3.38 -11.51 0.67
CA TYR A 48 4.32 -10.59 0.02
C TYR A 48 5.36 -10.01 0.98
N ALA A 49 5.01 -9.81 2.24
CA ALA A 49 5.97 -9.36 3.23
C ALA A 49 6.95 -10.48 3.64
N GLU A 50 6.47 -11.72 3.74
CA GLU A 50 7.31 -12.89 3.97
C GLU A 50 8.30 -13.12 2.81
N ASP A 51 7.86 -12.97 1.57
CA ASP A 51 8.70 -13.00 0.36
C ASP A 51 9.85 -11.98 0.42
N LEU A 52 9.58 -10.82 1.04
CA LEU A 52 10.56 -9.75 1.25
C LEU A 52 11.46 -9.98 2.48
N GLY A 53 11.26 -11.07 3.21
CA GLY A 53 12.06 -11.47 4.36
C GLY A 53 11.51 -11.04 5.72
N TYR A 54 10.32 -10.43 5.78
CA TYR A 54 9.66 -10.03 7.02
C TYR A 54 8.79 -11.16 7.56
N LYS A 55 9.36 -11.99 8.45
CA LYS A 55 8.72 -13.24 8.94
C LYS A 55 7.99 -13.12 10.28
N ASP A 56 8.22 -12.02 11.02
CA ASP A 56 7.76 -11.86 12.41
C ASP A 56 6.58 -10.88 12.51
N GLY A 57 5.52 -11.11 11.73
CA GLY A 57 4.32 -10.27 11.75
C GLY A 57 4.60 -8.83 11.35
N VAL A 58 4.38 -8.51 10.07
CA VAL A 58 4.55 -7.14 9.59
C VAL A 58 3.27 -6.32 9.77
N GLN A 59 3.43 -5.05 10.09
CA GLN A 59 2.33 -4.09 9.97
C GLN A 59 2.33 -3.51 8.56
N ILE A 60 1.23 -3.71 7.85
CA ILE A 60 1.07 -3.22 6.48
C ILE A 60 0.19 -1.99 6.53
N TRP A 61 0.67 -0.90 5.94
CA TRP A 61 -0.04 0.39 5.93
C TRP A 61 -0.32 0.81 4.49
N PHE A 62 -1.53 1.27 4.23
CA PHE A 62 -1.89 1.90 2.96
C PHE A 62 -2.26 3.37 3.15
N ARG A 63 -2.19 4.12 2.06
CA ARG A 63 -2.59 5.52 2.06
C ARG A 63 -4.08 5.64 1.77
N ARG A 64 -4.80 6.41 2.59
CA ARG A 64 -6.14 6.90 2.23
C ARG A 64 -6.00 8.02 1.18
N PHE A 65 -6.15 7.71 -0.10
CA PHE A 65 -5.96 8.66 -1.21
C PHE A 65 -6.94 9.84 -1.22
N ALA A 66 -8.06 9.74 -0.50
CA ALA A 66 -9.05 10.80 -0.37
C ALA A 66 -8.51 12.11 0.26
N ILE A 67 -7.27 12.12 0.79
CA ILE A 67 -6.68 13.28 1.43
C ILE A 67 -5.33 13.64 0.78
N LYS A 68 -5.40 14.37 -0.34
CA LYS A 68 -4.22 14.76 -1.15
C LYS A 68 -3.21 15.62 -0.38
N ASP A 69 -3.62 16.28 0.71
CA ASP A 69 -2.78 17.23 1.46
C ASP A 69 -2.39 16.79 2.88
N VAL A 70 -2.74 15.56 3.29
CA VAL A 70 -2.33 15.05 4.62
C VAL A 70 -1.06 14.21 4.47
N CYS A 71 -0.05 14.61 5.24
CA CYS A 71 1.21 13.89 5.38
C CYS A 71 1.34 13.39 6.82
N GLY A 72 2.18 12.37 7.02
CA GLY A 72 2.35 11.71 8.32
C GLY A 72 1.31 10.64 8.64
N PRO A 73 1.25 10.18 9.90
CA PRO A 73 0.46 9.01 10.32
C PRO A 73 -1.03 9.09 9.98
N ALA A 74 -1.61 10.30 10.00
CA ALA A 74 -3.02 10.52 9.68
C ALA A 74 -3.39 10.24 8.22
N ALA A 75 -2.39 10.13 7.32
CA ALA A 75 -2.59 9.77 5.92
C ALA A 75 -2.59 8.26 5.68
N LEU A 76 -2.24 7.47 6.71
CA LEU A 76 -2.04 6.03 6.62
C LEU A 76 -3.12 5.31 7.43
N GLN A 77 -3.52 4.15 6.93
CA GLN A 77 -4.36 3.19 7.64
C GLN A 77 -3.64 1.85 7.63
N GLU A 78 -3.61 1.19 8.79
CA GLU A 78 -3.13 -0.18 8.92
C GLU A 78 -4.14 -1.13 8.28
N ILE A 79 -3.65 -2.14 7.56
CA ILE A 79 -4.46 -3.24 7.05
C ILE A 79 -4.46 -4.32 8.13
N GLU A 80 -5.57 -4.48 8.83
CA GLU A 80 -5.70 -5.49 9.87
C GLU A 80 -6.53 -6.69 9.37
N CYS A 81 -7.40 -6.47 8.39
CA CYS A 81 -8.28 -7.50 7.85
C CYS A 81 -8.60 -7.31 6.35
N ASP A 82 -9.29 -8.29 5.76
CA ASP A 82 -9.69 -8.26 4.34
C ASP A 82 -10.61 -7.09 3.99
N LYS A 83 -11.37 -6.58 4.97
CA LYS A 83 -12.17 -5.37 4.76
C LYS A 83 -11.28 -4.16 4.47
N ASP A 84 -10.15 -4.02 5.17
CA ASP A 84 -9.20 -2.92 4.94
C ASP A 84 -8.54 -3.04 3.56
N VAL A 85 -8.30 -4.26 3.09
CA VAL A 85 -7.81 -4.53 1.73
C VAL A 85 -8.85 -4.10 0.70
N HIS A 86 -10.12 -4.40 0.93
CA HIS A 86 -11.21 -3.95 0.07
C HIS A 86 -11.32 -2.41 0.05
N ASP A 87 -11.27 -1.77 1.21
CA ASP A 87 -11.30 -0.30 1.33
C ASP A 87 -10.08 0.35 0.63
N MET A 88 -8.90 -0.26 0.72
CA MET A 88 -7.71 0.16 -0.02
C MET A 88 -7.95 0.10 -1.54
N LEU A 89 -8.49 -1.01 -2.06
CA LEU A 89 -8.78 -1.18 -3.49
C LEU A 89 -9.80 -0.15 -3.98
N LEU A 90 -10.91 0.05 -3.25
CA LEU A 90 -11.91 1.06 -3.58
C LEU A 90 -11.33 2.49 -3.57
N SER A 91 -10.43 2.79 -2.63
CA SER A 91 -9.79 4.11 -2.55
C SER A 91 -8.87 4.41 -3.74
N ASN A 92 -8.31 3.37 -4.38
CA ASN A 92 -7.47 3.48 -5.57
C ASN A 92 -8.31 3.53 -6.87
N ILE A 93 -9.43 2.80 -6.93
CA ILE A 93 -10.32 2.78 -8.09
C ILE A 93 -11.02 4.14 -8.29
N MET A 94 -11.20 4.92 -7.23
CA MET A 94 -11.82 6.25 -7.28
C MET A 94 -10.89 7.41 -7.66
N ASP A 95 -9.67 7.16 -8.16
CA ASP A 95 -8.85 8.19 -8.81
C ASP A 95 -8.97 8.08 -10.35
N PRO A 96 -9.93 8.78 -10.99
CA PRO A 96 -10.09 8.80 -12.45
C PRO A 96 -8.99 9.59 -13.19
N TYR A 97 -7.89 9.96 -12.52
CA TYR A 97 -6.76 10.66 -13.12
C TYR A 97 -5.48 9.84 -12.99
N ILE A 98 -5.44 8.71 -13.72
CA ILE A 98 -4.20 8.29 -14.37
C ILE A 98 -4.06 9.18 -15.60
N GLU A 99 -2.93 9.89 -15.69
CA GLU A 99 -2.59 10.95 -16.66
C GLU A 99 -3.29 10.93 -18.03
#